data_AF-A0A1F8JQV4-F1
#
_entry.id   AF-A0A1F8JQV4-F1
#
_cell.length_a   1.000
_cell.length_b   1.000
_cell.length_c   1.000
_cell.angle_alpha   90.00
_cell.angle_beta   90.00
_cell.angle_gamma   90.00
#
_symmetry.space_group_name_H-M   'P 1'
#
loop_
_entity.id
_entity.type
_entity.pdbx_description
1 polymer ?
#
loop_
_entity_poly.entity_id
_entity_poly.type
_entity_poly.pdbx_seq_one_letter_code
_entity_poly.pdbx_strand_id
1 'polypeptide(L)'
;MLAVGAPIANEILNGASIQSRKEAPSSQWILGSEKIAQIRAAYERGEYSDFLKSLDDSYREVRAQDQLASLAQIRNRESGQDLKKWENQAHLIQEERNSQLLKAIQNNDTLFAQKVRSAISLKGIDEQDALRDLSRYRFMQPQSGENSDENTLIDLDLEYEYKSIHLNTPLKSDLSSQERRELHVALQMEKMDKMKKAAETFEDAILKKKIAVVSQNLDKMLAQHWDKVDLNALARNQIKPGTPTEEEVASILSANQAKFNQLFKEYLDGSAKGEQ
;
A
#
# COMPACT_ATOMS: atom_id res chain seq x y z
N MET A 1 5.89 -15.76 -2.95
CA MET A 1 5.57 -15.83 -1.51
C MET A 1 5.06 -14.44 -1.09
N LEU A 2 3.78 -14.14 -1.34
CA LEU A 2 3.18 -12.84 -1.05
C LEU A 2 2.41 -12.96 0.28
N ALA A 3 3.16 -13.07 1.37
CA ALA A 3 2.62 -12.90 2.71
C ALA A 3 2.98 -11.49 3.17
N VAL A 4 2.00 -10.74 3.65
CA VAL A 4 1.90 -10.34 5.06
C VAL A 4 0.87 -9.19 5.15
N GLY A 5 -0.12 -9.38 6.02
CA GLY A 5 -1.29 -8.52 6.26
C GLY A 5 -1.06 -7.39 7.26
N ALA A 6 0.09 -6.73 7.20
CA ALA A 6 0.34 -5.52 7.97
C ALA A 6 0.66 -4.36 7.01
N PRO A 7 0.28 -3.11 7.32
CA PRO A 7 0.77 -1.95 6.57
C PRO A 7 2.32 -1.90 6.51
N ILE A 8 3.01 -2.58 7.45
CA ILE A 8 4.46 -2.77 7.50
C ILE A 8 4.96 -3.73 6.39
N ALA A 9 4.17 -4.74 6.01
CA ALA A 9 4.56 -5.70 4.98
C ALA A 9 4.43 -5.20 3.54
N ASN A 10 3.54 -4.24 3.31
CA ASN A 10 3.53 -3.49 2.06
C ASN A 10 4.84 -2.67 1.87
N GLU A 11 5.61 -2.40 2.94
CA GLU A 11 6.95 -1.78 2.82
C GLU A 11 8.00 -2.77 2.28
N ILE A 12 7.85 -4.08 2.55
CA ILE A 12 8.79 -5.15 2.14
C ILE A 12 8.48 -5.68 0.74
N LEU A 13 7.20 -5.92 0.40
CA LEU A 13 6.82 -6.57 -0.87
C LEU A 13 6.89 -5.67 -2.10
N ASN A 14 6.76 -4.34 -1.95
CA ASN A 14 7.01 -3.39 -3.04
C ASN A 14 8.52 -3.18 -3.32
N GLY A 15 9.39 -3.98 -2.68
CA GLY A 15 10.85 -3.96 -2.85
C GLY A 15 11.41 -4.86 -3.94
N ALA A 16 10.62 -5.76 -4.53
CA ALA A 16 11.11 -6.70 -5.55
C ALA A 16 10.71 -6.25 -6.96
N SER A 17 11.72 -5.91 -7.76
CA SER A 17 11.69 -5.58 -9.20
C SER A 17 11.29 -4.16 -9.60
N ILE A 18 12.25 -3.23 -9.45
CA ILE A 18 12.42 -2.13 -10.41
C ILE A 18 13.90 -2.15 -10.81
N GLN A 19 14.21 -2.85 -11.90
CA GLN A 19 15.49 -2.70 -12.58
C GLN A 19 15.57 -1.32 -13.21
N SER A 20 16.78 -0.74 -13.13
CA SER A 20 17.15 0.64 -13.45
C SER A 20 16.51 1.25 -14.70
N ARG A 21 16.19 2.55 -14.64
CA ARG A 21 16.46 3.50 -15.73
C ARG A 21 16.36 4.97 -15.30
N LYS A 22 17.41 5.71 -15.71
CA LYS A 22 17.64 7.17 -15.75
C LYS A 22 17.52 7.95 -14.44
N GLU A 23 18.64 8.60 -14.09
CA GLU A 23 18.77 9.59 -13.02
C GLU A 23 17.67 10.66 -13.16
N ALA A 24 16.81 10.76 -12.14
CA ALA A 24 15.88 11.87 -12.03
C ALA A 24 16.67 13.16 -11.73
N PRO A 25 16.29 14.31 -12.33
CA PRO A 25 16.87 15.59 -11.98
C PRO A 25 16.65 15.87 -10.49
N SER A 26 17.56 16.65 -9.89
CA SER A 26 17.50 17.09 -8.48
C SER A 26 16.07 17.39 -8.06
N SER A 27 15.50 16.56 -7.18
CA SER A 27 14.06 16.52 -6.94
C SER A 27 13.62 17.77 -6.19
N GLN A 28 12.87 18.64 -6.87
CA GLN A 28 11.96 19.53 -6.17
C GLN A 28 10.90 18.62 -5.55
N TRP A 29 11.00 18.40 -4.23
CA TRP A 29 10.02 17.60 -3.51
C TRP A 29 8.61 18.15 -3.80
N ILE A 30 7.64 17.23 -3.95
CA ILE A 30 6.22 17.58 -4.05
C ILE A 30 5.50 16.80 -2.96
N LEU A 31 4.59 17.44 -2.23
CA LEU A 31 3.84 16.77 -1.18
C LEU A 31 2.85 15.77 -1.78
N GLY A 32 2.70 14.63 -1.12
CA GLY A 32 1.72 13.62 -1.50
C GLY A 32 0.32 14.21 -1.56
N SER A 33 -0.04 15.11 -0.63
CA SER A 33 -1.35 15.79 -0.62
C SER A 33 -1.63 16.56 -1.92
N GLU A 34 -0.64 17.30 -2.43
CA GLU A 34 -0.75 18.04 -3.68
C GLU A 34 -0.91 17.09 -4.88
N LYS A 35 -0.14 15.99 -4.89
CA LYS A 35 -0.23 14.99 -5.96
C LYS A 35 -1.55 14.23 -5.96
N ILE A 36 -2.02 13.80 -4.79
CA ILE A 36 -3.31 13.13 -4.69
C ILE A 36 -4.45 14.06 -5.07
N ALA A 37 -4.40 15.34 -4.70
CA ALA A 37 -5.41 16.31 -5.14
C ALA A 37 -5.44 16.47 -6.67
N GLN A 38 -4.27 16.50 -7.33
CA GLN A 38 -4.18 16.53 -8.80
C GLN A 38 -4.81 15.28 -9.43
N ILE A 39 -4.44 14.09 -8.93
CA ILE A 39 -4.95 12.81 -9.43
C ILE A 39 -6.46 12.69 -9.16
N ARG A 40 -6.95 13.12 -8.00
CA ARG A 40 -8.38 13.15 -7.63
C ARG A 40 -9.17 13.97 -8.64
N ALA A 41 -8.70 15.18 -8.94
CA ALA A 41 -9.36 16.05 -9.90
C ALA A 41 -9.35 15.48 -11.32
N ALA A 42 -8.26 14.82 -11.74
CA ALA A 42 -8.19 14.12 -13.02
C ALA A 42 -9.14 12.91 -13.08
N TYR A 43 -9.21 12.14 -12.00
CA TYR A 43 -10.12 11.01 -11.84
C TYR A 43 -11.59 11.44 -11.92
N GLU A 44 -11.97 12.50 -11.22
CA GLU A 44 -13.34 13.05 -11.24
C GLU A 44 -13.73 13.62 -12.62
N ARG A 45 -12.75 14.10 -13.40
CA ARG A 45 -12.95 14.52 -14.80
C ARG A 45 -13.02 13.35 -15.78
N GLY A 46 -12.79 12.12 -15.34
CA GLY A 46 -12.80 10.93 -16.20
C GLY A 46 -11.53 10.73 -17.01
N GLU A 47 -10.41 11.37 -16.68
CA GLU A 47 -9.15 11.26 -17.44
C GLU A 47 -8.56 9.83 -17.39
N TYR A 48 -8.94 9.03 -16.39
CA TYR A 48 -8.53 7.62 -16.27
C TYR A 48 -9.58 6.63 -16.82
N SER A 49 -10.71 7.09 -17.37
CA SER A 49 -11.83 6.21 -17.73
C SER A 49 -11.46 5.12 -18.74
N ASP A 50 -10.71 5.44 -19.79
CA ASP A 50 -10.28 4.46 -20.80
C ASP A 50 -9.34 3.41 -20.19
N PHE A 51 -8.44 3.84 -19.31
CA PHE A 51 -7.54 2.95 -18.58
C PHE A 51 -8.33 1.99 -17.67
N LEU A 52 -9.22 2.52 -16.84
CA LEU A 52 -10.02 1.72 -15.91
C LEU A 52 -10.93 0.75 -16.66
N LYS A 53 -11.54 1.19 -17.77
CA LYS A 53 -12.34 0.34 -18.65
C LYS A 53 -11.52 -0.81 -19.24
N SER A 54 -10.29 -0.53 -19.71
CA SER A 54 -9.43 -1.60 -20.24
C SER A 54 -9.11 -2.69 -19.20
N LEU A 55 -8.98 -2.30 -17.93
CA LEU A 55 -8.76 -3.22 -16.82
C LEU A 55 -10.02 -4.00 -16.45
N ASP A 56 -11.19 -3.34 -16.48
CA ASP A 56 -12.50 -3.99 -16.33
C ASP A 56 -12.74 -5.05 -17.41
N ASP A 57 -12.48 -4.71 -18.67
CA ASP A 57 -12.68 -5.62 -19.80
C ASP A 57 -11.74 -6.84 -19.69
N SER A 58 -10.47 -6.60 -19.37
CA SER A 58 -9.48 -7.64 -19.10
C SER A 58 -9.92 -8.56 -17.95
N TYR A 59 -10.31 -7.99 -16.80
CA TYR A 59 -10.80 -8.77 -15.65
C TYR A 59 -12.02 -9.64 -16.01
N ARG A 60 -12.98 -9.11 -16.78
CA ARG A 60 -14.16 -9.87 -17.22
C ARG A 60 -13.78 -11.06 -18.10
N GLU A 61 -12.84 -10.87 -19.02
CA GLU A 61 -12.33 -11.94 -19.87
C GLU A 61 -11.69 -13.07 -19.03
N VAL A 62 -10.80 -12.70 -18.11
CA VAL A 62 -10.06 -13.67 -17.27
C VAL A 62 -11.01 -14.40 -16.30
N ARG A 63 -12.02 -13.70 -15.79
CA ARG A 63 -13.08 -14.29 -14.95
C ARG A 63 -13.94 -15.27 -15.74
N ALA A 64 -14.32 -14.95 -16.97
CA ALA A 64 -15.09 -15.85 -17.83
C ALA A 64 -14.33 -17.13 -18.23
N GLN A 65 -12.99 -17.07 -18.23
CA GLN A 65 -12.10 -18.19 -18.54
C GLN A 65 -11.65 -18.98 -17.29
N ASP A 66 -12.19 -18.67 -16.10
CA ASP A 66 -11.80 -19.27 -14.81
C ASP A 66 -10.29 -19.18 -14.49
N GLN A 67 -9.62 -18.15 -15.02
CA GLN A 67 -8.18 -17.98 -14.89
C GLN A 67 -7.76 -17.26 -13.59
N LEU A 68 -8.73 -16.92 -12.73
CA LEU A 68 -8.49 -16.31 -11.42
C LEU A 68 -8.23 -17.34 -10.31
N ALA A 69 -8.43 -18.64 -10.58
CA ALA A 69 -8.31 -19.70 -9.59
C ALA A 69 -6.91 -19.75 -8.93
N SER A 70 -5.85 -19.53 -9.70
CA SER A 70 -4.48 -19.49 -9.18
C SER A 70 -4.24 -18.29 -8.25
N LEU A 71 -4.80 -17.12 -8.58
CA LEU A 71 -4.72 -15.94 -7.73
C LEU A 71 -5.51 -16.16 -6.44
N ALA A 72 -6.69 -16.77 -6.51
CA ALA A 72 -7.50 -17.13 -5.35
C ALA A 72 -6.72 -18.07 -4.42
N GLN A 73 -6.14 -19.16 -4.94
CA GLN A 73 -5.40 -20.16 -4.15
C GLN A 73 -4.23 -19.58 -3.34
N ILE A 74 -3.59 -18.51 -3.81
CA ILE A 74 -2.45 -17.89 -3.12
C ILE A 74 -2.87 -17.15 -1.84
N ARG A 75 -4.14 -16.76 -1.70
CA ARG A 75 -4.64 -15.97 -0.57
C ARG A 75 -4.66 -16.72 0.77
N ASN A 76 -4.70 -18.06 0.75
CA ASN A 76 -4.93 -18.90 1.93
C ASN A 76 -3.68 -19.18 2.81
N ARG A 77 -2.99 -18.15 3.31
CA ARG A 77 -1.92 -18.35 4.30
C ARG A 77 -2.37 -17.90 5.68
N GLU A 78 -2.83 -18.84 6.48
CA GLU A 78 -3.02 -18.65 7.92
C GLU A 78 -1.70 -18.26 8.58
N SER A 79 -1.76 -17.21 9.39
CA SER A 79 -0.63 -16.70 10.14
C SER A 79 -0.74 -17.10 11.61
N GLY A 80 0.14 -18.02 12.04
CA GLY A 80 0.20 -18.51 13.42
C GLY A 80 0.77 -17.52 14.44
N GLN A 81 0.98 -17.99 15.68
CA GLN A 81 1.46 -17.18 16.82
C GLN A 81 2.79 -16.43 16.56
N ASP A 82 3.64 -16.94 15.67
CA ASP A 82 4.88 -16.27 15.26
C ASP A 82 4.63 -14.92 14.58
N LEU A 83 3.47 -14.75 13.90
CA LEU A 83 3.13 -13.47 13.27
C LEU A 83 2.93 -12.39 14.33
N LYS A 84 2.21 -12.69 15.42
CA LYS A 84 1.93 -11.70 16.47
C LYS A 84 3.21 -11.20 17.15
N LYS A 85 4.19 -12.09 17.36
CA LYS A 85 5.50 -11.70 17.90
C LYS A 85 6.28 -10.83 16.91
N TRP A 86 6.28 -11.21 15.62
CA TRP A 86 6.89 -10.43 14.56
C TRP A 86 6.26 -9.04 14.44
N GLU A 87 4.93 -8.93 14.45
CA GLU A 87 4.19 -7.68 14.39
C GLU A 87 4.55 -6.73 15.54
N ASN A 88 4.63 -7.25 16.77
CA ASN A 88 5.04 -6.44 17.92
C ASN A 88 6.47 -5.90 17.77
N GLN A 89 7.42 -6.73 17.33
CA GLN A 89 8.80 -6.28 17.11
C GLN A 89 8.90 -5.28 15.96
N ALA A 90 8.13 -5.52 14.89
CA ALA A 90 8.02 -4.62 13.75
C ALA A 90 7.45 -3.24 14.16
N HIS A 91 6.47 -3.23 15.06
CA HIS A 91 5.91 -2.00 15.63
C HIS A 91 6.95 -1.20 16.42
N LEU A 92 7.76 -1.86 17.26
CA LEU A 92 8.81 -1.19 18.03
C LEU A 92 9.87 -0.54 17.11
N ILE A 93 10.29 -1.23 16.05
CA ILE A 93 11.21 -0.67 15.05
C ILE A 93 10.56 0.55 14.36
N GLN A 94 9.27 0.46 14.04
CA GLN A 94 8.52 1.56 13.43
C GLN A 94 8.45 2.79 14.34
N GLU A 95 8.17 2.62 15.63
CA GLU A 95 8.13 3.71 16.61
C GLU A 95 9.51 4.36 16.78
N GLU A 96 10.56 3.55 16.87
CA GLU A 96 11.94 4.04 16.95
C GLU A 96 12.30 4.87 15.71
N ARG A 97 12.01 4.34 14.52
CA ARG A 97 12.20 5.03 13.24
C ARG A 97 11.46 6.36 13.22
N ASN A 98 10.18 6.37 13.57
CA ASN A 98 9.37 7.58 13.53
C ASN A 98 9.87 8.64 14.52
N SER A 99 10.31 8.22 15.71
CA SER A 99 10.91 9.12 16.71
C SER A 99 12.22 9.74 16.22
N GLN A 100 13.09 8.94 15.60
CA GLN A 100 14.35 9.42 15.00
C GLN A 100 14.08 10.40 13.85
N LEU A 101 13.15 10.07 12.96
CA LEU A 101 12.77 10.94 11.84
C LEU A 101 12.24 12.28 12.32
N LEU A 102 11.34 12.28 13.32
CA LEU A 102 10.80 13.51 13.90
C LEU A 102 11.88 14.42 14.50
N LYS A 103 12.87 13.82 15.17
CA LYS A 103 14.01 14.57 15.74
C LYS A 103 14.86 15.20 14.64
N ALA A 104 15.16 14.47 13.56
CA ALA A 104 15.95 14.97 12.44
C ALA A 104 15.32 16.20 11.74
N ILE A 105 13.99 16.35 11.83
CA ILE A 105 13.26 17.47 11.22
C ILE A 105 12.67 18.47 12.22
N GLN A 106 13.03 18.38 13.50
CA GLN A 106 12.33 19.08 14.59
C GLN A 106 12.31 20.61 14.41
N ASN A 107 13.36 21.18 13.82
CA ASN A 107 13.53 22.62 13.61
C ASN A 107 13.52 23.01 12.13
N ASN A 108 12.88 22.20 11.27
CA ASN A 108 12.89 22.38 9.83
C ASN A 108 11.46 22.37 9.28
N ASP A 109 11.06 23.41 8.55
CA ASP A 109 9.73 23.53 7.93
C ASP A 109 9.74 23.49 6.40
N THR A 110 10.85 23.02 5.83
CA THR A 110 10.94 22.74 4.39
C THR A 110 9.87 21.75 3.94
N LEU A 111 9.59 21.76 2.65
CA LEU A 111 8.66 20.81 2.04
C LEU A 111 9.11 19.34 2.27
N PHE A 112 10.41 19.08 2.33
CA PHE A 112 10.94 17.79 2.72
C PHE A 112 10.56 17.39 4.15
N ALA A 113 10.71 18.29 5.12
CA ALA A 113 10.30 18.04 6.50
C ALA A 113 8.79 17.76 6.61
N GLN A 114 7.97 18.49 5.86
CA GLN A 114 6.52 18.23 5.77
C GLN A 114 6.21 16.85 5.18
N LYS A 115 6.93 16.43 4.13
CA LYS A 115 6.84 15.07 3.57
C LYS A 115 7.17 14.00 4.59
N VAL A 116 8.24 14.20 5.38
CA VAL A 116 8.60 13.29 6.49
C VAL A 116 7.47 13.21 7.53
N ARG A 117 6.89 14.34 7.94
CA ARG A 117 5.75 14.39 8.89
C ARG A 117 4.51 13.66 8.36
N SER A 118 4.23 13.80 7.08
CA SER A 118 3.12 13.11 6.43
C SER A 118 3.35 11.59 6.44
N ALA A 119 4.54 11.14 6.07
CA ALA A 119 4.87 9.72 5.96
C ALA A 119 4.82 8.95 7.29
N ILE A 120 5.10 9.59 8.43
CA ILE A 120 5.14 8.94 9.76
C ILE A 120 3.78 8.79 10.44
N SER A 121 2.68 9.17 9.77
CA SER A 121 1.35 9.39 10.38
C SER A 121 0.97 8.41 11.50
N LEU A 122 0.68 8.99 12.66
CA LEU A 122 -0.08 8.37 13.74
C LEU A 122 -1.55 8.35 13.32
N LYS A 123 -2.03 7.20 12.84
CA LYS A 123 -3.44 7.03 12.48
C LYS A 123 -4.30 6.99 13.74
N GLY A 124 -5.55 7.47 13.66
CA GLY A 124 -6.51 7.28 14.75
C GLY A 124 -6.81 5.79 14.94
N ILE A 125 -7.11 5.37 16.17
CA ILE A 125 -7.39 3.96 16.51
C ILE A 125 -8.49 3.39 15.59
N ASP A 126 -9.59 4.14 15.42
CA ASP A 126 -10.71 3.74 14.55
C ASP A 126 -10.30 3.58 13.06
N GLU A 127 -9.39 4.42 12.56
CA GLU A 127 -8.88 4.33 11.18
C GLU A 127 -8.00 3.09 11.01
N GLN A 128 -7.13 2.80 11.99
CA GLN A 128 -6.28 1.61 11.96
C GLN A 128 -7.10 0.33 12.03
N ASP A 129 -8.09 0.28 12.92
CA ASP A 129 -8.96 -0.88 13.08
C ASP A 129 -9.79 -1.12 11.82
N ALA A 130 -10.40 -0.07 11.26
CA ALA A 130 -11.15 -0.19 10.00
C ALA A 130 -10.28 -0.71 8.85
N LEU A 131 -9.04 -0.21 8.73
CA LEU A 131 -8.12 -0.65 7.68
C LEU A 131 -7.63 -2.08 7.88
N ARG A 132 -7.26 -2.44 9.11
CA ARG A 132 -6.84 -3.80 9.43
C ARG A 132 -7.96 -4.78 9.07
N ASP A 133 -9.17 -4.49 9.51
CA ASP A 133 -10.31 -5.37 9.31
C ASP A 133 -10.69 -5.46 7.84
N LEU A 134 -10.72 -4.35 7.08
CA LEU A 134 -10.97 -4.44 5.63
C LEU A 134 -9.83 -5.13 4.88
N SER A 135 -8.58 -4.99 5.32
CA SER A 135 -7.44 -5.66 4.66
C SER A 135 -7.45 -7.17 4.80
N ARG A 136 -8.21 -7.73 5.75
CA ARG A 136 -8.33 -9.18 5.96
C ARG A 136 -8.94 -9.89 4.75
N TYR A 137 -9.87 -9.24 4.04
CA TYR A 137 -10.59 -9.84 2.91
C TYR A 137 -9.68 -10.17 1.73
N ARG A 138 -8.55 -9.47 1.58
CA ARG A 138 -7.51 -9.81 0.60
C ARG A 138 -6.95 -11.23 0.80
N PHE A 139 -6.95 -11.74 2.03
CA PHE A 139 -6.41 -13.07 2.36
C PHE A 139 -7.50 -14.16 2.40
N MET A 140 -8.76 -13.80 2.13
CA MET A 140 -9.86 -14.74 2.15
C MET A 140 -10.11 -15.32 0.74
N GLN A 141 -10.58 -16.57 0.71
CA GLN A 141 -11.00 -17.20 -0.54
C GLN A 141 -12.34 -16.61 -0.99
N PRO A 142 -12.61 -16.57 -2.31
CA PRO A 142 -13.95 -16.25 -2.79
C PRO A 142 -15.01 -17.11 -2.10
N GLN A 143 -16.12 -16.51 -1.72
CA GLN A 143 -17.24 -17.17 -1.03
C GLN A 143 -16.93 -17.70 0.39
N SER A 144 -15.78 -17.36 0.98
CA SER A 144 -15.42 -17.78 2.35
C SER A 144 -15.76 -16.75 3.44
N GLY A 145 -16.44 -15.67 3.09
CA GLY A 145 -16.93 -14.68 4.06
C GLY A 145 -18.07 -15.22 4.92
N GLU A 146 -18.25 -14.62 6.10
CA GLU A 146 -19.31 -15.01 7.05
C GLU A 146 -20.72 -14.69 6.53
N ASN A 147 -20.84 -13.70 5.63
CA ASN A 147 -22.10 -13.26 5.04
C ASN A 147 -21.91 -12.73 3.59
N SER A 148 -23.01 -12.32 2.95
CA SER A 148 -23.00 -11.79 1.58
C SER A 148 -22.20 -10.49 1.41
N ASP A 149 -22.18 -9.65 2.43
CA ASP A 149 -21.48 -8.36 2.40
C ASP A 149 -19.96 -8.58 2.41
N GLU A 150 -19.49 -9.49 3.26
CA GLU A 150 -18.09 -9.91 3.27
C GLU A 150 -17.67 -10.53 1.94
N ASN A 151 -18.48 -11.42 1.38
CA ASN A 151 -18.20 -12.03 0.08
C ASN A 151 -18.13 -10.99 -1.04
N THR A 152 -18.94 -9.93 -0.97
CA THR A 152 -18.86 -8.81 -1.90
C THR A 152 -17.52 -8.07 -1.77
N LEU A 153 -17.03 -7.86 -0.55
CA LEU A 153 -15.72 -7.22 -0.32
C LEU A 153 -14.55 -8.11 -0.76
N ILE A 154 -14.63 -9.41 -0.53
CA ILE A 154 -13.62 -10.40 -0.98
C ILE A 154 -13.52 -10.41 -2.51
N ASP A 155 -14.65 -10.41 -3.20
CA ASP A 155 -14.71 -10.37 -4.67
C ASP A 155 -14.13 -9.06 -5.21
N LEU A 156 -14.46 -7.92 -4.59
CA LEU A 156 -13.84 -6.63 -4.92
C LEU A 156 -12.33 -6.66 -4.68
N ASP A 157 -11.85 -7.21 -3.56
CA ASP A 157 -10.42 -7.37 -3.32
C ASP A 157 -9.76 -8.26 -4.38
N LEU A 158 -10.42 -9.31 -4.87
CA LEU A 158 -9.91 -10.16 -5.96
C LEU A 158 -9.79 -9.42 -7.27
N GLU A 159 -10.83 -8.68 -7.66
CA GLU A 159 -10.82 -7.84 -8.85
C GLU A 159 -9.64 -6.87 -8.83
N TYR A 160 -9.48 -6.12 -7.74
CA TYR A 160 -8.46 -5.07 -7.68
C TYR A 160 -7.04 -5.60 -7.45
N GLU A 161 -6.87 -6.79 -6.87
CA GLU A 161 -5.57 -7.46 -6.85
C GLU A 161 -5.16 -7.89 -8.26
N TYR A 162 -6.08 -8.48 -9.04
CA TYR A 162 -5.83 -8.79 -10.45
C TYR A 162 -5.46 -7.53 -11.24
N LYS A 163 -6.27 -6.47 -11.15
CA LYS A 163 -6.04 -5.20 -11.86
C LYS A 163 -4.68 -4.57 -11.52
N SER A 164 -4.29 -4.63 -10.24
CA SER A 164 -3.00 -4.13 -9.76
C SER A 164 -1.81 -4.94 -10.32
N ILE A 165 -1.91 -6.27 -10.33
CA ILE A 165 -0.90 -7.14 -10.94
C ILE A 165 -0.81 -6.87 -12.45
N HIS A 166 -1.95 -6.77 -13.12
CA HIS A 166 -2.02 -6.54 -14.56
C HIS A 166 -1.40 -5.20 -14.97
N LEU A 167 -1.60 -4.13 -14.18
CA LEU A 167 -0.92 -2.84 -14.38
C LEU A 167 0.61 -2.96 -14.32
N ASN A 168 1.14 -3.90 -13.54
CA ASN A 168 2.58 -4.12 -13.40
C ASN A 168 3.16 -5.10 -14.43
N THR A 169 2.34 -5.68 -15.32
CA THR A 169 2.83 -6.63 -16.31
C THR A 169 3.74 -5.96 -17.36
N PRO A 170 4.77 -6.68 -17.87
CA PRO A 170 5.70 -6.14 -18.86
C PRO A 170 5.05 -5.66 -20.17
N LEU A 171 3.81 -6.06 -20.47
CA LEU A 171 3.05 -5.61 -21.64
C LEU A 171 2.71 -4.12 -21.58
N LYS A 172 2.82 -3.48 -20.40
CA LYS A 172 2.71 -2.02 -20.20
C LYS A 172 4.07 -1.39 -19.87
N SER A 173 5.16 -1.91 -20.45
CA SER A 173 6.56 -1.50 -20.19
C SER A 173 6.87 -0.03 -20.48
N ASP A 174 6.03 0.63 -21.28
CA ASP A 174 6.29 1.98 -21.76
C ASP A 174 5.88 3.07 -20.75
N LEU A 175 5.13 2.69 -19.71
CA LEU A 175 4.76 3.60 -18.63
C LEU A 175 5.97 3.95 -17.77
N SER A 176 6.19 5.25 -17.56
CA SER A 176 7.14 5.72 -16.57
C SER A 176 6.73 5.29 -15.16
N SER A 177 7.70 5.26 -14.23
CA SER A 177 7.44 4.95 -12.82
C SER A 177 6.42 5.90 -12.20
N GLN A 178 6.40 7.16 -12.64
CA GLN A 178 5.44 8.15 -12.16
C GLN A 178 4.03 7.87 -12.68
N GLU A 179 3.85 7.71 -14.00
CA GLU A 179 2.55 7.40 -14.59
C GLU A 179 1.96 6.13 -13.98
N ARG A 180 2.76 5.08 -13.83
CA ARG A 180 2.32 3.83 -13.20
C ARG A 180 1.81 4.05 -11.78
N ARG A 181 2.49 4.88 -10.99
CA ARG A 181 2.08 5.22 -9.63
C ARG A 181 0.78 6.01 -9.61
N GLU A 182 0.61 6.97 -10.52
CA GLU A 182 -0.64 7.72 -10.67
C GLU A 182 -1.81 6.80 -11.04
N LEU A 183 -1.60 5.84 -11.94
CA LEU A 183 -2.59 4.83 -12.31
C LEU A 183 -2.95 3.89 -11.14
N HIS A 184 -1.99 3.53 -10.29
CA HIS A 184 -2.27 2.78 -9.06
C HIS A 184 -3.13 3.59 -8.09
N VAL A 185 -2.88 4.90 -7.98
CA VAL A 185 -3.72 5.81 -7.17
C VAL A 185 -5.15 5.84 -7.72
N ALA A 186 -5.32 6.07 -9.02
CA ALA A 186 -6.63 6.07 -9.66
C ALA A 186 -7.37 4.73 -9.46
N LEU A 187 -6.66 3.61 -9.52
CA LEU A 187 -7.21 2.28 -9.26
C LEU A 187 -7.69 2.12 -7.80
N GLN A 188 -6.97 2.67 -6.81
CA GLN A 188 -7.45 2.69 -5.42
C GLN A 188 -8.67 3.60 -5.21
N MET A 189 -8.75 4.70 -5.95
CA MET A 189 -9.93 5.58 -5.95
C MET A 189 -11.16 4.84 -6.49
N GLU A 190 -11.03 4.16 -7.63
CA GLU A 190 -12.09 3.35 -8.23
C GLU A 190 -12.55 2.23 -7.27
N LYS A 191 -11.60 1.55 -6.62
CA LYS A 191 -11.90 0.51 -5.63
C LYS A 191 -12.76 1.05 -4.49
N MET A 192 -12.37 2.20 -3.94
CA MET A 192 -13.12 2.80 -2.85
C MET A 192 -14.53 3.21 -3.29
N ASP A 193 -14.69 3.76 -4.49
CA ASP A 193 -16.02 4.11 -5.01
C ASP A 193 -16.90 2.87 -5.19
N LYS A 194 -16.36 1.76 -5.72
CA LYS A 194 -17.10 0.49 -5.82
C LYS A 194 -17.47 -0.06 -4.42
N MET A 195 -16.56 0.01 -3.45
CA MET A 195 -16.84 -0.40 -2.07
C MET A 195 -17.92 0.45 -1.39
N LYS A 196 -17.89 1.78 -1.56
CA LYS A 196 -18.93 2.68 -1.03
C LYS A 196 -20.29 2.37 -1.64
N LYS A 197 -20.34 2.16 -2.96
CA LYS A 197 -21.57 1.82 -3.67
C LYS A 197 -22.12 0.48 -3.18
N ALA A 198 -21.28 -0.54 -2.99
CA ALA A 198 -21.71 -1.81 -2.43
C ALA A 198 -22.24 -1.66 -0.99
N ALA A 199 -21.59 -0.82 -0.17
CA ALA A 199 -22.00 -0.57 1.21
C ALA A 199 -23.39 0.07 1.35
N GLU A 200 -23.94 0.68 0.31
CA GLU A 200 -25.32 1.19 0.32
C GLU A 200 -26.34 0.05 0.57
N THR A 201 -26.05 -1.15 0.05
CA THR A 201 -26.96 -2.31 0.12
C THR A 201 -26.61 -3.31 1.21
N PHE A 202 -25.50 -3.12 1.94
CA PHE A 202 -25.08 -4.07 2.99
C PHE A 202 -26.14 -4.17 4.11
N GLU A 203 -26.21 -5.30 4.79
CA GLU A 203 -26.97 -5.47 6.02
C GLU A 203 -26.07 -5.20 7.24
N ASP A 204 -24.76 -5.50 7.13
CA ASP A 204 -23.78 -5.30 8.18
C ASP A 204 -23.45 -3.81 8.40
N ALA A 205 -24.03 -3.24 9.46
CA ALA A 205 -23.82 -1.85 9.85
C ALA A 205 -22.36 -1.55 10.28
N ILE A 206 -21.63 -2.54 10.80
CA ILE A 206 -20.23 -2.39 11.20
C ILE A 206 -19.36 -2.25 9.95
N LEU A 207 -19.57 -3.09 8.93
CA LEU A 207 -18.85 -2.99 7.67
C LEU A 207 -19.14 -1.68 6.94
N LYS A 208 -20.40 -1.22 6.92
CA LYS A 208 -20.74 0.11 6.39
C LYS A 208 -19.94 1.21 7.07
N LYS A 209 -19.90 1.20 8.41
CA LYS A 209 -19.15 2.20 9.19
C LYS A 209 -17.66 2.17 8.86
N LYS A 210 -17.04 0.98 8.77
CA LYS A 210 -15.62 0.83 8.42
C LYS A 210 -15.31 1.38 7.03
N ILE A 211 -16.14 1.06 6.03
CA ILE A 211 -16.01 1.57 4.67
C ILE A 211 -16.14 3.10 4.64
N ALA A 212 -17.07 3.66 5.40
CA ALA A 212 -17.23 5.11 5.50
C ALA A 212 -15.99 5.79 6.11
N VAL A 213 -15.43 5.24 7.20
CA VAL A 213 -14.21 5.74 7.84
C VAL A 213 -13.03 5.72 6.86
N VAL A 214 -12.82 4.61 6.15
CA VAL A 214 -11.72 4.50 5.18
C VAL A 214 -11.94 5.43 3.99
N SER A 215 -13.16 5.54 3.47
CA SER A 215 -13.48 6.48 2.40
C SER A 215 -13.21 7.92 2.78
N GLN A 216 -13.57 8.34 3.99
CA GLN A 216 -13.36 9.73 4.44
C GLN A 216 -11.87 10.07 4.58
N ASN A 217 -11.02 9.08 4.80
CA ASN A 217 -9.58 9.25 4.99
C ASN A 217 -8.75 8.83 3.77
N LEU A 218 -9.38 8.44 2.65
CA LEU A 218 -8.68 7.86 1.50
C LEU A 218 -7.58 8.80 0.97
N ASP A 219 -7.88 10.07 0.71
CA ASP A 219 -6.91 11.01 0.14
C ASP A 219 -5.69 11.20 1.05
N LYS A 220 -5.95 11.33 2.34
CA LYS A 220 -4.91 11.41 3.36
C LYS A 220 -4.04 10.15 3.32
N MET A 221 -4.63 8.96 3.27
CA MET A 221 -3.88 7.71 3.21
C MET A 221 -3.05 7.57 1.93
N LEU A 222 -3.61 7.95 0.78
CA LEU A 222 -2.91 7.92 -0.50
C LEU A 222 -1.74 8.92 -0.50
N ALA A 223 -1.92 10.09 0.09
CA ALA A 223 -0.88 11.12 0.20
C ALA A 223 0.27 10.62 1.08
N GLN A 224 -0.05 9.99 2.21
CA GLN A 224 0.95 9.40 3.09
C GLN A 224 1.71 8.27 2.40
N HIS A 225 1.01 7.40 1.66
CA HIS A 225 1.66 6.35 0.89
C HIS A 225 2.56 6.93 -0.20
N TRP A 226 2.12 8.01 -0.85
CA TRP A 226 2.95 8.74 -1.79
C TRP A 226 4.23 9.23 -1.10
N ASP A 227 4.12 9.99 -0.02
CA ASP A 227 5.28 10.50 0.70
C ASP A 227 6.23 9.39 1.17
N LYS A 228 5.71 8.26 1.66
CA LYS A 228 6.51 7.09 2.03
C LYS A 228 7.29 6.50 0.86
N VAL A 229 6.70 6.39 -0.32
CA VAL A 229 7.38 5.84 -1.50
C VAL A 229 8.56 6.73 -1.92
N ASP A 230 8.40 8.05 -1.85
CA ASP A 230 9.49 8.99 -2.15
C ASP A 230 10.63 8.87 -1.12
N LEU A 231 10.30 8.76 0.17
CA LEU A 231 11.29 8.55 1.23
C LEU A 231 12.00 7.18 1.10
N ASN A 232 11.29 6.14 0.67
CA ASN A 232 11.91 4.84 0.39
C ASN A 232 12.87 4.90 -0.81
N ALA A 233 12.54 5.71 -1.84
CA ALA A 233 13.44 5.94 -2.97
C ALA A 233 14.72 6.68 -2.53
N LEU A 234 14.58 7.64 -1.60
CA LEU A 234 15.72 8.31 -0.95
C LEU A 234 16.59 7.31 -0.19
N ALA A 235 15.99 6.47 0.67
CA ALA A 235 16.71 5.45 1.44
C ALA A 235 17.45 4.43 0.56
N ARG A 236 16.95 4.16 -0.64
CA ARG A 236 17.56 3.23 -1.61
C ARG A 236 18.55 3.88 -2.56
N ASN A 237 18.94 5.13 -2.32
CA ASN A 237 19.81 5.92 -3.20
C ASN A 237 19.27 6.07 -4.64
N GLN A 238 17.96 5.93 -4.85
CA GLN A 238 17.31 6.19 -6.14
C GLN A 238 17.07 7.69 -6.34
N ILE A 239 16.94 8.43 -5.24
CA ILE A 239 16.99 9.90 -5.17
C ILE A 239 18.26 10.24 -4.39
N LYS A 240 19.09 11.14 -4.94
CA LYS A 240 20.29 11.62 -4.24
C LYS A 240 19.86 12.70 -3.23
N PRO A 241 20.30 12.62 -1.97
CA PRO A 241 20.05 13.69 -1.01
C PRO A 241 20.75 14.97 -1.46
N GLY A 242 20.05 16.11 -1.36
CA GLY A 242 20.56 17.43 -1.72
C GLY A 242 20.90 18.31 -0.51
N THR A 243 20.55 17.89 0.71
CA THR A 243 20.78 18.66 1.94
C THR A 243 21.23 17.77 3.10
N PRO A 244 21.91 18.31 4.13
CA PRO A 244 22.29 17.54 5.32
C PRO A 244 21.09 16.88 6.03
N THR A 245 19.93 17.54 6.06
CA THR A 245 18.70 16.95 6.63
C THR A 245 18.22 15.76 5.80
N GLU A 246 18.32 15.82 4.47
CA GLU A 246 17.97 14.69 3.60
C GLU A 246 18.94 13.52 3.79
N GLU A 247 20.24 13.79 3.93
CA GLU A 247 21.25 12.76 4.23
C GLU A 247 20.98 12.07 5.58
N GLU A 248 20.66 12.85 6.62
CA GLU A 248 20.31 12.32 7.94
C GLU A 248 19.06 11.44 7.89
N VAL A 249 18.00 11.90 7.23
CA VAL A 249 16.76 11.13 7.05
C VAL A 249 17.02 9.86 6.22
N ALA A 250 17.78 9.94 5.13
CA ALA A 250 18.14 8.78 4.31
C ALA A 250 18.90 7.72 5.13
N SER A 251 19.81 8.15 5.99
CA SER A 251 20.56 7.29 6.91
C SER A 251 19.65 6.58 7.92
N ILE A 252 18.74 7.32 8.56
CA ILE A 252 17.75 6.76 9.50
C ILE A 252 16.87 5.71 8.82
N LEU A 253 16.35 6.02 7.63
CA LEU A 253 15.49 5.10 6.87
C LEU A 253 16.24 3.82 6.47
N SER A 254 17.47 3.97 5.97
CA SER A 254 18.32 2.84 5.57
C SER A 254 18.66 1.92 6.74
N ALA A 255 19.04 2.49 7.88
CA ALA A 255 19.36 1.73 9.09
C ALA A 255 18.15 0.93 9.59
N ASN A 256 16.96 1.54 9.58
CA ASN A 256 15.74 0.86 10.00
C ASN A 256 15.28 -0.21 8.99
N GLN A 257 15.48 0.00 7.68
CA GLN A 257 15.23 -1.04 6.67
C GLN A 257 16.10 -2.29 6.91
N ALA A 258 17.36 -2.10 7.32
CA ALA A 258 18.24 -3.22 7.68
C ALA A 258 17.70 -4.00 8.89
N LYS A 259 17.20 -3.31 9.93
CA LYS A 259 16.56 -3.94 11.10
C LYS A 259 15.31 -4.73 10.69
N PHE A 260 14.44 -4.18 9.83
CA PHE A 260 13.27 -4.90 9.32
C PHE A 260 13.66 -6.15 8.50
N ASN A 261 14.68 -6.04 7.64
CA ASN A 261 15.16 -7.18 6.86
C ASN A 261 15.72 -8.28 7.77
N GLN A 262 16.40 -7.91 8.85
CA GLN A 262 16.88 -8.87 9.83
C GLN A 262 15.72 -9.54 10.57
N LEU A 263 14.76 -8.77 11.09
CA LEU A 263 13.57 -9.29 11.75
C LEU A 263 12.78 -10.25 10.84
N PHE A 264 12.66 -9.92 9.55
CA PHE A 264 11.99 -10.79 8.58
C PHE A 264 12.75 -12.10 8.33
N LYS A 265 14.09 -12.06 8.26
CA LYS A 265 14.90 -13.29 8.18
C LYS A 265 14.72 -14.16 9.41
N GLU A 266 14.75 -13.57 10.61
CA GLU A 266 14.54 -14.29 11.87
C GLU A 266 13.15 -14.96 11.93
N TYR A 267 12.12 -14.29 11.40
CA TYR A 267 10.79 -14.87 11.27
C TYR A 267 10.77 -16.07 10.33
N LEU A 268 11.34 -15.95 9.13
CA LEU A 268 11.41 -17.06 8.17
C LEU A 268 12.21 -18.25 8.72
N ASP A 269 13.35 -18.00 9.35
CA ASP A 269 14.22 -19.02 9.94
C ASP A 269 13.59 -19.66 11.19
N GLY A 270 12.76 -18.92 11.93
CA GLY A 270 11.98 -19.39 13.06
C GLY A 270 10.81 -20.28 12.66
N SER A 271 10.04 -19.87 11.65
CA SER A 271 8.90 -20.64 11.14
C SER A 271 9.34 -21.94 10.45
N ALA A 272 10.51 -21.95 9.79
CA ALA A 272 11.09 -23.18 9.20
C ALA A 272 11.49 -24.25 10.24
N LYS A 273 11.64 -23.89 11.52
CA LYS A 273 11.99 -24.81 12.61
C LYS A 273 10.78 -25.33 13.39
N GLY A 274 9.59 -24.79 13.14
CA GLY A 274 8.33 -25.21 13.77
C GLY A 274 7.56 -26.30 13.02
N GLU A 275 8.04 -26.72 11.83
CA GLU A 275 7.42 -27.77 10.99
C GLU A 275 8.07 -29.16 11.14
N GLN A 276 8.77 -29.44 12.25
CA GLN A 276 9.30 -30.78 12.57
C GLN A 276 8.53 -31.46 13.70
#